data_AF-A0A3B9X0E9-F1
#
_entry.id   AF-A0A3B9X0E9-F1
#
_cell.length_a   1.000
_cell.length_b   1.000
_cell.length_c   1.000
_cell.angle_alpha   90.00
_cell.angle_beta   90.00
_cell.angle_gamma   90.00
#
_symmetry.space_group_name_H-M   'P 1'
#
loop_
_entity.id
_entity.type
_entity.pdbx_description
1 polymer ?
#
loop_
_entity_poly.entity_id
_entity_poly.type
_entity_poly.pdbx_seq_one_letter_code
_entity_poly.pdbx_strand_id
1 'polypeptide(L)' 'MYKRHRFPPEIIQYVVWLYHRFNLSHRDVEGFMTQRGIAVSYEAIRLWCNNFSSK' A
#
# COMPACT_ATOMS: atom_id res chain seq x y z
N MET A 1 -1.96 -20.64 13.13
CA MET A 1 -2.36 -19.21 13.06
C MET A 1 -1.51 -18.52 11.99
N TYR A 2 -2.03 -17.50 11.29
CA TYR A 2 -1.48 -16.87 10.06
C TYR A 2 -1.91 -17.49 8.71
N LYS A 3 -3.11 -18.08 8.65
CA LYS A 3 -3.79 -18.32 7.37
C LYS A 3 -4.64 -17.08 7.04
N ARG A 4 -4.21 -16.26 6.07
CA ARG A 4 -5.01 -15.27 5.31
C ARG A 4 -5.12 -13.82 5.81
N HIS A 5 -4.02 -13.16 6.19
CA HIS A 5 -3.90 -11.71 5.93
C HIS A 5 -2.84 -11.52 4.84
N ARG A 6 -3.25 -11.07 3.66
CA ARG A 6 -2.39 -11.02 2.45
C ARG A 6 -1.22 -10.03 2.59
N PHE A 7 -1.36 -9.02 3.46
CA PHE A 7 -0.32 -8.06 3.81
C PHE A 7 -0.45 -7.61 5.28
N PRO A 8 0.65 -7.38 6.01
CA PRO A 8 0.62 -6.81 7.36
C PRO A 8 0.16 -5.34 7.33
N PRO A 9 -0.50 -4.84 8.41
CA PRO A 9 -0.99 -3.46 8.48
C PRO A 9 0.14 -2.41 8.41
N GLU A 10 1.36 -2.77 8.81
CA GLU A 10 2.55 -1.93 8.68
C GLU A 10 2.84 -1.55 7.22
N ILE A 11 2.63 -2.49 6.29
CA ILE A 11 2.82 -2.28 4.86
C ILE A 11 1.76 -1.30 4.32
N ILE A 12 0.52 -1.43 4.79
CA ILE A 12 -0.59 -0.57 4.37
C ILE A 12 -0.35 0.87 4.86
N GLN A 13 0.03 1.03 6.13
CA GLN A 13 0.37 2.35 6.68
C GLN A 13 1.56 2.97 5.96
N TYR A 14 2.59 2.18 5.64
CA TYR A 14 3.75 2.67 4.89
C TYR A 14 3.38 3.19 3.50
N VAL A 15 2.48 2.51 2.79
CA VAL A 15 1.96 2.93 1.48
C VAL A 15 1.17 4.23 1.57
N VAL A 16 0.23 4.30 2.51
CA VAL A 16 -0.61 5.49 2.71
C VAL A 16 0.26 6.68 3.11
N TRP A 17 1.28 6.44 3.95
CA TRP A 17 2.27 7.45 4.32
C TRP A 17 3.10 7.91 3.12
N LEU A 18 3.61 7.00 2.28
CA LEU A 18 4.33 7.34 1.05
C LEU A 18 3.47 8.18 0.10
N TYR A 19 2.21 7.79 -0.08
CA TYR A 19 1.25 8.50 -0.93
C TYR A 19 1.04 9.94 -0.42
N HIS A 20 0.74 10.12 0.87
CA HIS A 20 0.52 11.45 1.45
C HIS A 20 1.80 12.30 1.56
N ARG A 21 2.94 11.70 1.91
CA ARG A 21 4.18 12.42 2.17
C ARG A 21 4.89 12.86 0.90
N PHE A 22 4.86 12.03 -0.14
CA PHE A 22 5.58 12.27 -1.39
C PHE A 22 4.67 12.62 -2.57
N ASN A 23 3.34 12.68 -2.39
CA ASN A 23 2.36 12.86 -3.48
C ASN A 23 2.58 11.88 -4.65
N LEU A 24 3.04 10.66 -4.35
CA LEU A 24 3.34 9.65 -5.36
C LEU A 24 2.06 9.14 -6.00
N SER A 25 2.09 8.88 -7.31
CA SER A 25 1.00 8.17 -7.96
C SER A 25 0.96 6.73 -7.46
N HIS A 26 -0.22 6.11 -7.44
CA HIS A 26 -0.36 4.70 -7.02
C HIS A 26 0.54 3.74 -7.82
N ARG A 27 0.91 4.09 -9.06
CA ARG A 27 1.86 3.35 -9.91
C ARG A 27 3.30 3.42 -9.40
N ASP A 28 3.74 4.58 -8.94
CA ASP A 28 5.05 4.72 -8.30
C ASP A 28 5.10 3.89 -7.02
N VAL A 29 4.03 3.95 -6.21
CA VAL A 29 3.91 3.14 -4.98
C VAL A 29 3.95 1.64 -5.30
N GLU A 30 3.24 1.17 -6.33
CA GLU A 30 3.32 -0.22 -6.81
C GLU A 30 4.76 -0.61 -7.18
N GLY A 31 5.49 0.27 -7.88
CA GLY A 31 6.89 0.07 -8.21
C GLY A 31 7.80 -0.04 -6.98
N PHE A 32 7.62 0.83 -5.99
CA PHE A 32 8.37 0.79 -4.72
C PHE A 32 8.13 -0.50 -3.94
N MET A 33 6.89 -0.98 -3.91
CA MET A 33 6.55 -2.23 -3.25
C MET A 33 7.15 -3.42 -3.99
N THR A 34 7.10 -3.39 -5.31
CA THR A 34 7.71 -4.42 -6.17
C THR A 34 9.23 -4.49 -5.97
N GLN A 35 9.93 -3.35 -5.86
CA GLN A 35 11.36 -3.32 -5.54
C GLN A 35 11.68 -3.92 -4.16
N ARG A 36 10.76 -3.86 -3.21
CA ARG A 36 10.88 -4.50 -1.89
C ARG A 36 10.51 -6.00 -1.90
N GLY A 37 10.20 -6.57 -3.06
CA GLY A 37 9.74 -7.96 -3.19
C GLY A 37 8.27 -8.17 -2.80
N ILE A 38 7.50 -7.08 -2.68
CA ILE A 38 6.09 -7.10 -2.29
C ILE A 38 5.25 -6.83 -3.54
N ALA A 39 4.70 -7.89 -4.13
CA ALA A 39 3.81 -7.78 -5.28
C ALA A 39 2.43 -7.26 -4.84
N VAL A 40 2.24 -5.93 -4.86
CA VAL A 40 0.95 -5.27 -4.57
C VAL A 40 0.42 -4.67 -5.85
N SER A 41 -0.82 -4.98 -6.20
CA SER A 41 -1.49 -4.39 -7.36
C SER A 41 -2.00 -2.98 -7.05
N TYR A 42 -2.02 -2.11 -8.07
CA TYR A 42 -2.62 -0.77 -8.05
C TYR A 42 -4.00 -0.72 -7.39
N GLU A 43 -4.84 -1.73 -7.64
CA GLU A 43 -6.18 -1.82 -7.07
C GLU A 43 -6.15 -1.96 -5.54
N ALA A 44 -5.19 -2.70 -4.98
CA ALA A 44 -5.02 -2.84 -3.55
C ALA A 44 -4.55 -1.54 -2.91
N ILE A 45 -3.62 -0.83 -3.55
CA ILE A 45 -3.13 0.49 -3.11
C ILE A 45 -4.28 1.49 -3.08
N ARG A 46 -5.09 1.53 -4.14
CA ARG A 46 -6.26 2.40 -4.25
C ARG A 46 -7.32 2.07 -3.19
N LEU A 47 -7.58 0.79 -2.93
CA LEU A 47 -8.47 0.34 -1.84
C LEU A 47 -7.96 0.78 -0.47
N TRP A 48 -6.65 0.71 -0.22
CA TRP A 48 -6.05 1.16 1.03
C TRP A 48 -6.15 2.66 1.20
N CYS A 49 -5.81 3.47 0.19
CA CYS A 49 -6.03 4.90 0.24
C CYS A 49 -7.49 5.25 0.52
N ASN A 50 -8.45 4.59 -0.15
CA ASN A 50 -9.88 4.86 0.08
C ASN A 50 -10.37 4.45 1.49
N ASN A 51 -9.84 3.36 2.06
CA ASN A 51 -10.26 2.89 3.39
C ASN A 51 -9.53 3.61 4.54
N PHE A 52 -8.29 4.05 4.34
CA PHE A 52 -7.46 4.67 5.38
C PHE A 52 -7.42 6.20 5.31
N SER A 53 -7.86 6.84 4.21
CA SER A 53 -7.91 8.31 4.10
C SER A 53 -9.09 8.96 4.84
N SER A 54 -10.04 8.20 5.40
CA SER A 54 -11.20 8.72 6.13
C SER A 54 -11.07 8.69 7.66
N LYS A 55 -9.85 8.78 8.21
CA LYS A 55 -9.63 9.04 9.64
C LYS A 55 -8.90 10.34 9.87
#